data_AF-A0AA86GN78-F1
#
_entry.id   AF-A0AA86GN78-F1
#
_cell.length_a   1.000
_cell.length_b   1.000
_cell.length_c   1.000
_cell.angle_alpha   90.00
_cell.angle_beta   90.00
_cell.angle_gamma   90.00
#
_symmetry.space_group_name_H-M   'P 1'
#
loop_
_entity.id
_entity.type
_entity.pdbx_description
1 polymer ?
#
loop_
_entity_poly.entity_id
_entity_poly.type
_entity_poly.pdbx_seq_one_letter_code
_entity_poly.pdbx_strand_id
1 'polypeptide(L)' 'MNLGISGRLTRATIASPLTPLFLLAAIAVGLLALFSIPREEEPQISVSTSR' A
#
# COMPACT_ATOMS: atom_id res chain seq x y z
N MET A 1 -9.00 20.56 -24.43
CA MET A 1 -8.05 19.47 -24.13
C MET A 1 -8.80 18.34 -23.44
N ASN A 2 -8.76 17.12 -23.97
CA ASN A 2 -9.35 15.95 -23.31
C ASN A 2 -8.39 15.43 -22.24
N LEU A 3 -8.88 15.21 -21.02
CA LEU A 3 -8.08 14.58 -19.97
C LEU A 3 -7.94 13.09 -20.27
N GLY A 4 -6.70 12.59 -20.30
CA GLY A 4 -6.41 11.17 -20.31
C GLY A 4 -6.85 10.47 -19.03
N ILE A 5 -6.62 9.15 -18.93
CA ILE A 5 -7.07 8.30 -17.82
C ILE A 5 -6.62 8.87 -16.46
N SER A 6 -5.34 9.22 -16.32
CA SER A 6 -4.80 9.79 -15.08
C SER A 6 -5.48 11.12 -14.72
N GLY A 7 -5.78 11.97 -15.70
CA GLY A 7 -6.46 13.24 -15.45
C GLY A 7 -7.91 13.05 -14.98
N ARG A 8 -8.62 12.06 -15.55
CA ARG A 8 -9.98 11.72 -15.10
C ARG A 8 -9.98 11.19 -13.67
N LEU A 9 -8.99 10.37 -13.32
CA LEU A 9 -8.83 9.85 -11.96
C LEU A 9 -8.53 10.98 -10.96
N THR A 10 -7.54 11.82 -11.26
CA THR A 10 -7.19 12.97 -10.40
C THR A 10 -8.38 13.90 -10.21
N ARG A 11 -9.15 14.21 -11.28
CA ARG A 11 -10.36 15.03 -11.15
C ARG A 11 -11.38 14.41 -10.18
N ALA A 12 -11.52 13.09 -10.17
CA ALA A 12 -12.47 12.40 -9.29
C ALA A 12 -12.02 12.39 -7.82
N THR A 13 -10.71 12.41 -7.53
CA THR A 13 -10.19 12.22 -6.17
C THR A 13 -9.63 13.49 -5.52
N ILE A 14 -9.17 14.48 -6.30
CA ILE A 14 -8.41 15.63 -5.76
C ILE A 14 -9.19 16.53 -4.80
N ALA A 15 -10.50 16.66 -5.00
CA ALA A 15 -11.39 17.45 -4.13
C ALA A 15 -12.32 16.57 -3.28
N SER A 16 -12.12 15.25 -3.29
CA SER A 16 -13.00 14.32 -2.59
C SER A 16 -12.64 14.25 -1.10
N PRO A 17 -13.62 14.44 -0.20
CA PRO A 17 -13.40 14.21 1.24
C PRO A 17 -13.11 12.74 1.56
N LEU A 18 -13.36 11.81 0.62
CA LEU A 18 -13.03 10.39 0.78
C LEU A 18 -11.53 10.10 0.63
N THR A 19 -10.79 10.90 -0.15
CA THR A 19 -9.36 10.70 -0.38
C THR A 19 -8.53 10.68 0.92
N PRO A 20 -8.68 11.64 1.86
CA PRO A 20 -7.98 11.56 3.14
C PRO A 20 -8.43 10.37 3.99
N LEU A 21 -9.70 9.96 3.91
CA LEU A 21 -10.18 8.77 4.62
C LEU A 21 -9.54 7.48 4.08
N PHE A 22 -9.45 7.34 2.76
CA PHE A 22 -8.74 6.21 2.13
C PHE A 22 -7.26 6.18 2.48
N LEU A 23 -6.61 7.35 2.55
CA LEU A 23 -5.22 7.45 2.98
C LEU A 23 -5.05 6.93 4.41
N LEU A 24 -5.89 7.39 5.35
CA LEU A 24 -5.85 6.94 6.74
C LEU A 24 -6.15 5.45 6.86
N ALA A 25 -7.14 4.94 6.12
CA ALA A 25 -7.46 3.52 6.09
C ALA A 25 -6.28 2.68 5.56
N ALA A 26 -5.62 3.10 4.48
CA ALA A 26 -4.46 2.41 3.93
C ALA A 26 -3.29 2.35 4.93
N ILE A 27 -3.03 3.45 5.65
CA ILE A 27 -2.03 3.47 6.72
C ILE A 27 -2.42 2.52 7.85
N ALA A 28 -3.68 2.56 8.31
CA ALA A 28 -4.16 1.70 9.38
C ALA A 28 -4.04 0.21 9.02
N VAL A 29 -4.39 -0.16 7.79
CA VAL A 29 -4.23 -1.52 7.26
C VAL A 29 -2.76 -1.91 7.19
N GLY A 30 -1.88 -1.01 6.75
CA GLY A 30 -0.44 -1.26 6.73
C GLY A 30 0.14 -1.49 8.12
N LEU A 31 -0.26 -0.67 9.11
CA LEU A 31 0.12 -0.87 10.51
C LEU A 31 -0.41 -2.20 11.04
N LEU A 32 -1.67 -2.52 10.78
CA LEU A 32 -2.26 -3.80 11.18
C LEU A 32 -1.47 -4.97 10.58
N ALA A 33 -1.07 -4.90 9.31
CA ALA A 33 -0.23 -5.92 8.69
C ALA A 33 1.12 -6.07 9.40
N LEU A 34 1.77 -4.97 9.79
CA LEU A 34 3.03 -5.01 10.54
C LEU A 34 2.89 -5.65 11.92
N PHE A 35 1.78 -5.42 12.61
CA PHE A 35 1.53 -5.98 13.95
C PHE A 35 0.96 -7.40 13.93
N SER A 36 0.16 -7.74 12.92
CA SER A 36 -0.57 -9.01 12.86
C SER A 36 0.15 -10.10 12.06
N ILE A 37 1.02 -9.76 11.12
CA ILE A 37 1.78 -10.76 10.36
C ILE A 37 3.00 -11.19 11.18
N PRO A 38 3.09 -12.48 11.58
CA PRO A 38 4.25 -12.97 12.31
C PRO A 38 5.51 -12.86 11.45
N ARG A 39 6.61 -12.51 12.09
CA ARG A 39 7.92 -12.45 11.43
C ARG A 39 8.52 -13.85 11.50
N GLU A 40 8.83 -14.42 10.35
CA GLU A 40 9.60 -15.66 10.24
C GLU A 40 11.07 -15.34 10.54
N GLU A 41 11.46 -15.35 11.82
CA GLU A 41 12.83 -15.04 12.28
C GLU A 41 13.85 -16.04 11.72
N GLU A 42 13.43 -17.28 11.49
CA GLU A 42 14.16 -18.29 10.74
C GLU A 42 13.51 -18.43 9.36
N PRO A 43 14.04 -17.75 8.32
CA PRO A 43 13.51 -17.91 6.99
C PRO A 43 13.55 -19.40 6.64
N GLN A 44 12.39 -19.97 6.31
CA GLN A 44 12.22 -21.35 5.86
C GLN A 44 13.03 -21.68 4.58
N ILE A 45 13.74 -20.69 4.04
CA ILE A 45 14.59 -20.75 2.87
C ILE A 45 16.05 -20.73 3.34
N SER A 46 16.73 -21.87 3.28
CA SER A 46 18.17 -21.93 3.45
C SER A 46 18.84 -21.29 2.24
N VAL A 47 19.41 -20.09 2.41
CA VAL A 47 20.21 -19.46 1.36
C VAL A 47 21.52 -20.25 1.24
N SER A 48 21.73 -20.91 0.10
CA SER A 48 23.03 -21.47 -0.27
C SER A 48 23.99 -20.33 -0.57
N THR A 49 24.54 -19.71 0.47
CA THR A 49 25.74 -18.88 0.36
C THR A 49 26.94 -19.82 0.43
N SER A 50 27.15 -20.59 -0.62
CA SER A 50 28.42 -21.28 -0.88
C SER A 50 28.76 -21.19 -2.37
N ARG A 51 29.27 -20.03 -2.79
CA ARG A 51 30.52 -19.89 -3.55
C ARG A 51 30.98 -18.44 -3.49
#